data_AF-A0A2N7XQC6-F1
#
_entry.id   AF-A0A2N7XQC6-F1
#
_cell.length_a   1.000
_cell.length_b   1.000
_cell.length_c   1.000
_cell.angle_alpha   90.00
_cell.angle_beta   90.00
_cell.angle_gamma   90.00
#
_symmetry.space_group_name_H-M   'P 1'
#
loop_
_entity.id
_entity.type
_entity.pdbx_description
1 polymer ?
#
loop_
_entity_poly.entity_id
_entity_poly.type
_entity_poly.pdbx_seq_one_letter_code
_entity_poly.pdbx_strand_id
1 'polypeptide(L)' 'MLRDDVALLAMPGAHHKALLRQAHALYRHQVIDADDLSDMLELADAALAYAVESLLDLDADV' A
#
# COMPACT_ATOMS: atom_id res chain seq x y z
N MET A 1 12.67 -5.46 19.06
CA MET A 1 11.55 -4.61 18.64
C MET A 1 11.39 -4.84 17.16
N LEU A 2 10.61 -5.88 16.79
CA LEU A 2 10.49 -6.40 15.41
C LEU A 2 9.15 -7.17 15.25
N ARG A 3 8.13 -6.76 16.01
CA ARG A 3 6.82 -7.42 16.04
C ARG A 3 5.76 -6.69 15.21
N ASP A 4 6.09 -5.51 14.67
CA ASP A 4 5.14 -4.68 13.94
C ASP A 4 5.13 -4.95 12.42
N ASP A 5 6.19 -5.53 11.86
CA ASP A 5 6.28 -5.80 10.40
C ASP A 5 5.24 -6.84 9.95
N VAL A 6 5.00 -7.88 10.77
CA VAL A 6 4.00 -8.91 10.48
C VAL A 6 2.58 -8.36 10.56
N ALA A 7 2.32 -7.43 11.49
CA ALA A 7 0.99 -6.80 11.61
C ALA A 7 0.74 -5.78 10.48
N LEU A 8 1.77 -5.09 10.01
CA LEU A 8 1.71 -4.19 8.85
C LEU A 8 1.42 -4.96 7.55
N LEU A 9 1.96 -6.17 7.43
CA LEU A 9 1.69 -7.10 6.32
C LEU A 9 0.38 -7.91 6.51
N ALA A 10 -0.22 -7.93 7.70
CA ALA A 10 -1.42 -8.73 7.97
C ALA A 10 -2.69 -8.18 7.28
N MET A 11 -2.69 -6.91 6.86
CA MET A 11 -3.84 -6.31 6.17
C MET A 11 -3.45 -5.47 4.93
N PRO A 12 -2.77 -6.06 3.92
CA PRO A 12 -2.24 -5.33 2.77
C PRO A 12 -3.34 -4.54 2.04
N GLY A 13 -4.50 -5.17 1.84
CA GLY A 13 -5.64 -4.55 1.16
C GLY A 13 -6.29 -3.40 1.95
N ALA A 14 -6.21 -3.40 3.28
CA ALA A 14 -6.75 -2.29 4.09
C ALA A 14 -5.85 -1.06 4.01
N HIS A 15 -4.53 -1.27 4.06
CA HIS A 15 -3.53 -0.22 3.90
C HIS A 15 -3.56 0.36 2.48
N HIS A 16 -3.60 -0.50 1.47
CA HIS A 16 -3.75 -0.07 0.08
C HIS A 16 -4.98 0.84 -0.11
N LYS A 17 -6.16 0.43 0.39
CA LYS A 17 -7.37 1.27 0.34
C LYS A 17 -7.21 2.61 1.08
N ALA A 18 -6.45 2.65 2.17
CA ALA A 18 -6.18 3.90 2.89
C ALA A 18 -5.29 4.83 2.06
N LEU A 19 -4.25 4.30 1.42
CA LEU A 19 -3.34 5.05 0.53
C LEU A 19 -4.11 5.68 -0.64
N LEU A 20 -4.97 4.92 -1.34
CA LEU A 20 -5.78 5.46 -2.44
C LEU A 20 -6.67 6.62 -1.97
N ARG A 21 -7.33 6.48 -0.81
CA ARG A 21 -8.18 7.54 -0.26
C ARG A 21 -7.40 8.81 0.06
N GLN A 22 -6.19 8.66 0.62
CA GLN A 22 -5.32 9.78 0.94
C GLN A 22 -4.78 10.46 -0.32
N ALA A 23 -4.31 9.70 -1.32
CA ALA A 23 -3.83 10.25 -2.59
C ALA A 23 -4.94 11.06 -3.30
N HIS A 24 -6.15 10.50 -3.40
CA HIS A 24 -7.29 11.23 -3.95
C HIS A 24 -7.70 12.45 -3.12
N ALA A 25 -7.54 12.40 -1.79
CA ALA A 25 -7.78 13.57 -0.95
C ALA A 25 -6.76 14.68 -1.25
N LEU A 26 -5.48 14.35 -1.37
CA LEU A 26 -4.42 15.33 -1.70
C LEU A 26 -4.68 15.98 -3.07
N TYR A 27 -5.02 15.19 -4.08
CA TYR A 27 -5.34 15.70 -5.42
C TYR A 27 -6.58 16.61 -5.40
N ARG A 28 -7.65 16.23 -4.70
CA ARG A 28 -8.86 17.08 -4.56
C ARG A 28 -8.59 18.40 -3.86
N HIS A 29 -7.65 18.43 -2.92
CA HIS A 29 -7.22 19.66 -2.25
C HIS A 29 -6.14 20.42 -3.04
N GLN A 30 -5.82 19.98 -4.26
CA GLN A 30 -4.82 20.58 -5.15
C GLN A 30 -3.43 20.69 -4.50
N VAL A 31 -3.11 19.75 -3.60
CA VAL A 31 -1.79 19.66 -2.94
C VAL A 31 -0.77 18.96 -3.84
N ILE A 32 -1.24 18.07 -4.70
CA ILE A 32 -0.48 17.33 -5.71
C ILE A 32 -1.20 17.47 -7.05
N ASP A 33 -0.48 17.27 -8.15
CA ASP A 33 -1.06 17.27 -9.48
C ASP A 33 -1.52 15.86 -9.94
N ALA A 34 -1.91 15.75 -11.21
CA ALA A 34 -2.42 14.51 -11.77
C ALA A 34 -1.31 13.47 -12.03
N ASP A 35 -0.10 13.94 -12.33
CA ASP A 35 1.05 13.07 -12.57
C ASP A 35 1.52 12.49 -11.23
N ASP A 36 1.63 13.34 -10.20
CA ASP A 36 1.89 12.92 -8.82
C ASP A 36 0.86 11.89 -8.32
N LEU A 37 -0.43 12.13 -8.59
CA LEU A 37 -1.49 11.20 -8.23
C LEU A 37 -1.28 9.85 -8.93
N SER A 38 -0.97 9.85 -10.22
CA SER A 38 -0.72 8.62 -10.99
C SER A 38 0.41 7.81 -10.38
N ASP A 39 1.55 8.45 -10.09
CA ASP A 39 2.73 7.81 -9.49
C ASP A 39 2.41 7.22 -8.11
N MET A 40 1.64 7.94 -7.29
CA MET A 40 1.22 7.47 -5.96
C MET A 40 0.31 6.23 -6.04
N LEU A 41 -0.59 6.18 -7.02
CA LEU A 41 -1.48 5.03 -7.22
C LEU A 41 -0.69 3.82 -7.69
N GLU A 42 0.22 3.99 -8.65
CA GLU A 42 1.09 2.93 -9.15
C GLU A 42 1.97 2.35 -8.02
N LEU A 43 2.57 3.22 -7.20
CA LEU A 43 3.37 2.78 -6.07
C LEU A 43 2.54 2.02 -5.02
N ALA A 44 1.30 2.45 -4.77
CA ALA A 44 0.41 1.77 -3.84
C ALA A 44 -0.02 0.38 -4.35
N ASP A 45 -0.19 0.22 -5.67
CA ASP A 45 -0.46 -1.07 -6.30
C ASP A 45 0.76 -1.99 -6.21
N ALA A 46 1.96 -1.49 -6.52
CA ALA A 46 3.21 -2.25 -6.43
C ALA A 46 3.49 -2.71 -4.98
N ALA A 47 3.27 -1.83 -4.00
CA ALA A 47 3.43 -2.16 -2.59
C ALA A 47 2.43 -3.25 -2.14
N LEU A 48 1.19 -3.20 -2.62
CA LEU A 48 0.19 -4.23 -2.36
C LEU A 48 0.61 -5.58 -2.94
N ALA A 49 1.07 -5.60 -4.20
CA ALA A 49 1.52 -6.82 -4.86
C ALA A 49 2.67 -7.48 -4.08
N TYR A 50 3.70 -6.69 -3.73
CA TYR A 50 4.82 -7.17 -2.93
C TYR A 50 4.39 -7.73 -1.57
N ALA A 51 3.49 -7.03 -0.87
CA ALA A 51 3.00 -7.48 0.43
C ALA A 51 2.19 -8.79 0.34
N VAL A 52 1.41 -8.97 -0.73
CA VAL A 52 0.65 -10.21 -0.98
C VAL A 52 1.60 -11.36 -1.31
N GLU A 53 2.57 -11.14 -2.20
CA GLU A 53 3.58 -12.15 -2.54
C GLU A 53 4.38 -12.58 -1.31
N SER A 54 4.83 -11.61 -0.51
CA SER A 54 5.58 -11.88 0.73
C SER A 54 4.76 -12.66 1.75
N LEU A 55 3.45 -12.41 1.84
CA LEU A 55 2.57 -13.16 2.74
C LEU A 55 2.39 -14.61 2.27
N LEU A 56 2.26 -14.83 0.96
CA LEU A 56 2.15 -16.18 0.38
C LEU A 56 3.45 -16.97 0.55
N ASP A 57 4.61 -16.32 0.39
CA ASP A 57 5.91 -16.96 0.62
C ASP A 57 6.08 -17.37 2.10
N LEU A 58 5.66 -16.52 3.04
CA LEU A 58 5.68 -16.85 4.48
C LEU A 58 4.75 -18.03 4.83
N ASP A 59 3.60 -18.15 4.18
CA ASP A 59 2.66 -19.26 4.36
C ASP A 59 3.16 -20.58 3.72
N ALA A 60 4.11 -20.52 2.79
CA ALA A 60 4.65 -21.71 2.12
C ALA A 60 5.80 -22.39 2.92
N ASP A 61 6.42 -21.67 3.86
CA ASP A 61 7.54 -22.13 4.69
C ASP A 61 7.12 -22.81 6.02
N VAL A 62 5.82 -23.09 6.23
CA VAL A 62 5.24 -23.72 7.43
C VAL A 62 4.72 -25.14 7.25
#